data_AF-A0A2D6E4U5-F1
#
_entry.id   AF-A0A2D6E4U5-F1
#
_cell.length_a   1.000
_cell.length_b   1.000
_cell.length_c   1.000
_cell.angle_alpha   90.00
_cell.angle_beta   90.00
_cell.angle_gamma   90.00
#
_symmetry.space_group_name_H-M   'P 1'
#
loop_
_entity.id
_entity.type
_entity.pdbx_description
1 polymer ?
#
loop_
_entity_poly.entity_id
_entity_poly.type
_entity_poly.pdbx_seq_one_letter_code
_entity_poly.pdbx_strand_id
1 'polypeptide(L)'
;MEQHILGLSGVKQSGKTTTANFIHGYQMRYNEVIEKFLMDEEGNLIVNTFTTDDDGERVDGVGVLDINRRDIEFIEFASQMIWPYVRSFSFAEPLKSIAIQLFGLTEAQCFGTEEEKNTPINIKWEDVPTGGASYSEGFMTAREFLQYFGTDVCRKIKDDVWVSLCINQIKLSGTQLAIIPDCRFKNEAEAIKEAGGKVIRFTRRPHEDSHASETDLDNYDKFDAVIDNANRNIDETNMKVMEVLREWGWLEKKA
;
A
#
# COMPACT_ATOMS: atom_id res chain seq x y z
N MET A 1 12.69 7.23 19.16
CA MET A 1 11.26 7.32 18.84
C MET A 1 10.75 5.91 18.65
N GLU A 2 9.60 5.58 19.22
CA GLU A 2 8.95 4.29 19.00
C GLU A 2 8.41 4.26 17.56
N GLN A 3 8.67 3.17 16.84
CA GLN A 3 8.17 2.96 15.49
C GLN A 3 6.90 2.10 15.56
N HIS A 4 5.84 2.55 14.91
CA HIS A 4 4.56 1.86 14.82
C HIS A 4 4.37 1.25 13.43
N ILE A 5 3.79 0.05 13.38
CA ILE A 5 3.51 -0.66 12.13
C ILE A 5 2.01 -0.90 12.05
N LEU A 6 1.36 -0.31 11.05
CA LEU A 6 -0.07 -0.42 10.82
C LEU A 6 -0.35 -1.27 9.57
N GLY A 7 -0.90 -2.46 9.77
CA GLY A 7 -1.50 -3.25 8.69
C GLY A 7 -2.94 -2.85 8.44
N LEU A 8 -3.30 -2.60 7.17
CA LEU A 8 -4.69 -2.41 6.76
C LEU A 8 -5.15 -3.64 5.97
N SER A 9 -6.25 -4.25 6.40
CA SER A 9 -6.81 -5.45 5.81
C SER A 9 -8.26 -5.23 5.38
N GLY A 10 -8.68 -5.94 4.33
CA GLY A 10 -10.01 -5.84 3.72
C GLY A 10 -9.94 -6.25 2.26
N VAL A 11 -11.09 -6.54 1.64
CA VAL A 11 -11.14 -6.93 0.23
C VAL A 11 -10.80 -5.76 -0.71
N LYS A 12 -10.63 -6.01 -2.01
CA LYS A 12 -10.45 -4.97 -3.04
C LYS A 12 -11.52 -3.88 -2.87
N GLN A 13 -11.08 -2.61 -2.94
CA GLN A 13 -11.94 -1.43 -2.75
C GLN A 13 -12.65 -1.32 -1.38
N SER A 14 -12.13 -1.98 -0.33
CA SER A 14 -12.65 -1.82 1.04
C SER A 14 -12.31 -0.47 1.70
N GLY A 15 -11.52 0.40 1.06
CA GLY A 15 -11.08 1.70 1.59
C GLY A 15 -9.64 1.76 2.13
N LYS A 16 -8.86 0.66 2.06
CA LYS A 16 -7.49 0.59 2.61
C LYS A 16 -6.56 1.68 2.07
N THR A 17 -6.47 1.81 0.74
CA THR A 17 -5.59 2.80 0.09
C THR A 17 -6.02 4.22 0.43
N THR A 18 -7.33 4.49 0.40
CA THR A 18 -7.90 5.79 0.78
C THR A 18 -7.57 6.16 2.23
N THR A 19 -7.66 5.21 3.16
CA THR A 19 -7.26 5.43 4.55
C THR A 19 -5.75 5.65 4.68
N ALA A 20 -4.91 4.91 3.96
CA ALA A 20 -3.48 5.15 3.96
C ALA A 20 -3.14 6.58 3.49
N ASN A 21 -3.79 7.05 2.41
CA ASN A 21 -3.67 8.42 1.91
C ASN A 21 -4.11 9.46 2.96
N PHE A 22 -5.25 9.22 3.63
CA PHE A 22 -5.73 10.10 4.68
C PHE A 22 -4.76 10.21 5.86
N ILE A 23 -4.19 9.08 6.31
CA ILE A 23 -3.21 9.08 7.40
C ILE A 23 -1.94 9.85 7.00
N HIS A 24 -1.51 9.75 5.73
CA HIS A 24 -0.41 10.58 5.23
C HIS A 24 -0.78 12.07 5.29
N GLY A 25 -1.96 12.46 4.80
CA GLY A 25 -2.45 13.84 4.88
C GLY A 25 -2.47 14.38 6.31
N TYR A 26 -2.96 13.57 7.26
CA TYR A 26 -2.98 13.93 8.68
C TYR A 26 -1.58 14.13 9.25
N GLN A 27 -0.66 13.19 9.00
CA GLN A 27 0.71 13.26 9.52
C GLN A 27 1.50 14.43 8.91
N MET A 28 1.33 14.69 7.62
CA MET A 28 1.95 15.84 6.97
C MET A 28 1.43 17.15 7.55
N ARG A 29 0.12 17.26 7.80
CA ARG A 29 -0.46 18.45 8.44
C ARG A 29 -0.01 18.61 9.88
N TYR A 30 0.05 17.51 10.64
CA TYR A 30 0.46 17.53 12.04
C TYR A 30 1.89 18.08 12.17
N ASN A 31 2.79 17.61 11.31
CA ASN A 31 4.21 17.97 11.27
C ASN A 31 4.51 19.19 10.37
N GLU A 32 3.50 20.00 10.01
CA GLU A 32 3.66 21.28 9.30
C GLU A 32 4.33 21.17 7.92
N VAL A 33 4.27 19.99 7.31
CA VAL A 33 4.70 19.75 5.92
C VAL A 33 3.71 20.38 4.94
N ILE A 34 2.43 20.34 5.29
CA ILE A 34 1.32 20.98 4.56
C ILE A 34 0.41 21.72 5.54
N GLU A 35 -0.33 22.70 5.04
CA GLU A 35 -1.24 23.50 5.88
C GLU A 35 -2.61 22.82 6.00
N LYS A 36 -3.10 22.28 4.88
CA LYS A 36 -4.42 21.64 4.78
C LYS A 36 -4.38 20.50 3.79
N PHE A 37 -5.24 19.52 4.02
CA PHE A 37 -5.51 18.46 3.08
C PHE A 37 -7.01 18.14 3.06
N LEU A 38 -7.44 17.53 1.96
CA LEU A 38 -8.78 17.01 1.73
C LEU A 38 -8.65 15.64 1.04
N MET A 39 -9.70 14.85 1.12
CA MET A 39 -9.86 13.67 0.26
C MET A 39 -10.91 13.99 -0.79
N ASP A 40 -10.66 13.62 -2.05
CA ASP A 40 -11.71 13.66 -3.07
C ASP A 40 -12.61 12.42 -3.01
N GLU A 41 -13.63 12.37 -3.88
CA GLU A 41 -14.59 11.26 -3.94
C GLU A 41 -13.97 9.92 -4.38
N GLU A 42 -12.83 9.97 -5.10
CA GLU A 42 -12.08 8.80 -5.54
C GLU A 42 -11.11 8.30 -4.45
N GLY A 43 -10.90 9.08 -3.39
CA GLY A 43 -10.00 8.78 -2.29
C GLY A 43 -8.55 9.19 -2.54
N ASN A 44 -8.31 10.11 -3.48
CA ASN A 44 -7.04 10.76 -3.68
C ASN A 44 -6.80 11.84 -2.61
N LEU A 45 -5.53 12.02 -2.25
CA LEU A 45 -5.11 13.04 -1.30
C LEU A 45 -4.91 14.38 -2.01
N ILE A 46 -5.67 15.38 -1.61
CA ILE A 46 -5.55 16.75 -2.11
C ILE A 46 -4.82 17.58 -1.06
N VAL A 47 -3.73 18.25 -1.45
CA VAL A 47 -2.93 19.13 -0.57
C VAL A 47 -2.88 20.55 -1.09
N ASN A 48 -2.62 21.53 -0.22
CA ASN A 48 -2.36 22.89 -0.67
C ASN A 48 -1.06 22.96 -1.48
N THR A 49 -1.10 23.70 -2.59
CA THR A 49 0.04 23.98 -3.45
C THR A 49 0.12 25.48 -3.69
N PHE A 50 1.28 25.98 -4.10
CA PHE A 50 1.43 27.35 -4.55
C PHE A 50 1.71 27.34 -6.05
N THR A 51 0.95 28.12 -6.81
CA THR A 51 1.23 28.39 -8.22
C THR A 51 1.59 29.86 -8.37
N THR A 52 2.30 30.19 -9.44
CA THR A 52 2.59 31.58 -9.80
C THR A 52 1.67 31.97 -10.95
N ASP A 53 0.95 33.08 -10.81
CA ASP A 53 0.09 33.59 -11.89
C ASP A 53 0.89 34.33 -12.97
N ASP A 54 0.20 34.80 -14.01
CA ASP A 54 0.79 35.53 -15.14
C ASP A 54 1.47 36.85 -14.71
N ASP A 55 1.14 37.36 -13.52
CA ASP A 55 1.70 38.57 -12.92
C ASP A 55 2.90 38.27 -11.98
N GLY A 56 3.25 36.99 -11.77
CA GLY A 56 4.35 36.57 -10.91
C GLY A 56 3.97 36.45 -9.43
N GLU A 57 2.69 36.62 -9.08
CA GLU A 57 2.21 36.55 -7.72
C GLU A 57 1.93 35.10 -7.31
N ARG A 58 2.18 34.79 -6.02
CA ARG A 58 1.85 33.48 -5.47
C ARG A 58 0.34 33.37 -5.26
N VAL A 59 -0.26 32.40 -5.93
CA VAL A 59 -1.68 32.07 -5.79
C VAL A 59 -1.81 30.72 -5.09
N ASP A 60 -2.67 30.69 -4.08
CA ASP A 60 -3.04 29.46 -3.39
C ASP A 60 -3.81 28.53 -4.33
N GLY A 61 -3.32 27.31 -4.46
CA GLY A 61 -3.94 26.23 -5.23
C GLY A 61 -4.11 24.97 -4.40
N VAL A 62 -4.66 23.96 -5.07
CA VAL A 62 -4.69 22.59 -4.57
C VAL A 62 -4.20 21.65 -5.64
N GLY A 63 -3.51 20.59 -5.23
CA GLY A 63 -3.00 19.56 -6.12
C GLY A 63 -3.23 18.17 -5.55
N VAL A 64 -3.40 17.19 -6.43
CA VAL A 64 -3.40 15.77 -6.05
C VAL A 64 -1.97 15.36 -5.72
N LEU A 65 -1.77 14.80 -4.52
CA LEU A 65 -0.51 14.25 -4.08
C LEU A 65 -0.60 12.72 -4.05
N ASP A 66 0.02 12.07 -5.04
CA ASP A 66 0.24 10.63 -4.98
C ASP A 66 1.46 10.32 -4.11
N ILE A 67 1.19 9.74 -2.93
CA ILE A 67 2.20 9.36 -1.93
C ILE A 67 3.09 8.20 -2.36
N ASN A 68 2.77 7.53 -3.47
CA ASN A 68 3.53 6.41 -4.02
C ASN A 68 4.36 6.80 -5.25
N ARG A 69 4.45 8.10 -5.58
CA ARG A 69 5.32 8.61 -6.64
C ARG A 69 6.77 8.13 -6.44
N ARG A 70 7.44 7.87 -7.56
CA ARG A 70 8.78 7.27 -7.60
C ARG A 70 9.82 8.10 -8.35
N ASP A 71 9.44 9.28 -8.82
CA ASP A 71 10.39 10.21 -9.42
C ASP A 71 11.36 10.75 -8.37
N ILE A 72 12.56 11.10 -8.84
CA ILE A 72 13.68 11.52 -7.98
C ILE A 72 13.28 12.73 -7.12
N GLU A 73 12.58 13.71 -7.71
CA GLU A 73 12.14 14.92 -7.02
C GLU A 73 11.21 14.58 -5.85
N PHE A 74 10.21 13.73 -6.07
CA PHE A 74 9.32 13.29 -5.00
C PHE A 74 10.04 12.45 -3.95
N ILE A 75 10.95 11.54 -4.33
CA ILE A 75 11.70 10.72 -3.38
C ILE A 75 12.56 11.60 -2.47
N GLU A 76 13.27 12.59 -3.03
CA GLU A 76 14.09 13.52 -2.25
C GLU A 76 13.23 14.31 -1.27
N PHE A 77 12.13 14.90 -1.74
CA PHE A 77 11.18 15.62 -0.89
C PHE A 77 10.59 14.73 0.21
N ALA A 78 10.06 13.56 -0.15
CA ALA A 78 9.40 12.65 0.78
C ALA A 78 10.39 12.10 1.81
N SER A 79 11.65 11.82 1.42
CA SER A 79 12.68 11.33 2.33
C SER A 79 13.00 12.31 3.47
N GLN A 80 12.89 13.61 3.21
CA GLN A 80 13.21 14.65 4.19
C GLN A 80 11.98 15.10 4.97
N MET A 81 10.83 15.22 4.29
CA MET A 81 9.66 15.91 4.83
C MET A 81 8.54 14.96 5.27
N ILE A 82 8.41 13.76 4.68
CA ILE A 82 7.25 12.88 4.90
C ILE A 82 7.66 11.59 5.64
N TRP A 83 8.60 10.84 5.07
CA TRP A 83 9.02 9.52 5.52
C TRP A 83 9.59 9.45 6.93
N PRO A 84 10.17 10.51 7.53
CA PRO A 84 10.47 10.48 8.96
C PRO A 84 9.24 10.24 9.84
N TYR A 85 8.06 10.72 9.41
CA TYR A 85 6.81 10.66 10.17
C TYR A 85 5.91 9.50 9.73
N VAL A 86 5.76 9.31 8.42
CA VAL A 86 4.85 8.31 7.86
C VAL A 86 5.34 7.78 6.52
N ARG A 87 5.23 6.47 6.30
CA ARG A 87 5.60 5.85 5.02
C ARG A 87 4.78 4.60 4.73
N SER A 88 4.31 4.47 3.49
CA SER A 88 3.71 3.24 2.97
C SER A 88 4.76 2.23 2.53
N PHE A 89 4.49 0.95 2.79
CA PHE A 89 5.26 -0.21 2.33
C PHE A 89 4.32 -1.23 1.70
N SER A 90 4.80 -2.02 0.74
CA SER A 90 4.03 -3.12 0.13
C SER A 90 4.85 -4.40 0.11
N PHE A 91 4.21 -5.53 0.42
CA PHE A 91 4.85 -6.85 0.34
C PHE A 91 5.30 -7.20 -1.09
N ALA A 92 4.57 -6.72 -2.10
CA ALA A 92 4.81 -7.06 -3.50
C ALA A 92 5.78 -6.10 -4.21
N GLU A 93 6.13 -4.98 -3.59
CA GLU A 93 7.00 -3.97 -4.22
C GLU A 93 8.38 -4.52 -4.60
N PRO A 94 9.10 -5.28 -3.73
CA PRO A 94 10.38 -5.86 -4.12
C PRO A 94 10.28 -6.83 -5.30
N LEU A 95 9.20 -7.61 -5.38
CA LEU A 95 8.93 -8.51 -6.50
C LEU A 95 8.75 -7.73 -7.82
N LYS A 96 7.96 -6.65 -7.80
CA LYS A 96 7.78 -5.77 -8.96
C LYS A 96 9.09 -5.11 -9.38
N SER A 97 9.89 -4.68 -8.40
CA SER A 97 11.21 -4.10 -8.64
C SER A 97 12.16 -5.09 -9.32
N ILE A 98 12.18 -6.36 -8.87
CA ILE A 98 12.93 -7.44 -9.53
C ILE A 98 12.43 -7.65 -10.96
N ALA A 99 11.12 -7.70 -11.18
CA ALA A 99 10.54 -7.90 -12.49
C ALA A 99 10.94 -6.80 -13.49
N ILE A 100 10.96 -5.55 -13.05
CA ILE A 100 11.39 -4.41 -13.88
C ILE A 100 12.91 -4.47 -14.12
N GLN A 101 13.70 -4.57 -13.06
CA GLN A 101 15.15 -4.39 -13.14
C GLN A 101 15.89 -5.58 -13.75
N LEU A 102 15.42 -6.81 -13.49
CA LEU A 102 16.09 -8.03 -13.97
C LEU A 102 15.44 -8.61 -15.22
N PHE A 103 14.12 -8.51 -15.35
CA PHE A 103 13.37 -9.15 -16.43
C PHE A 103 12.83 -8.15 -17.48
N GLY A 104 13.06 -6.85 -17.29
CA GLY A 104 12.74 -5.83 -18.28
C GLY A 104 11.25 -5.54 -18.43
N LEU A 105 10.42 -5.88 -17.44
CA LEU A 105 9.02 -5.46 -17.42
C LEU A 105 8.92 -3.94 -17.30
N THR A 106 7.86 -3.35 -17.86
CA THR A 106 7.63 -1.90 -17.72
C THR A 106 6.99 -1.55 -16.37
N GLU A 107 7.11 -0.28 -15.97
CA GLU A 107 6.45 0.21 -14.77
C GLU A 107 4.92 0.09 -14.88
N ALA A 108 4.35 0.39 -16.05
CA ALA A 108 2.93 0.22 -16.35
C ALA A 108 2.48 -1.25 -16.18
N GLN A 109 3.29 -2.21 -16.62
CA GLN A 109 3.00 -3.64 -16.45
C GLN A 109 2.97 -4.10 -14.99
N CYS A 110 3.68 -3.41 -14.09
CA CYS A 110 3.74 -3.77 -12.67
C CYS A 110 2.79 -2.95 -11.78
N PHE A 111 2.56 -1.69 -12.13
CA PHE A 111 1.85 -0.71 -11.29
C PHE A 111 0.62 -0.09 -11.94
N GLY A 112 0.45 -0.20 -13.26
CA GLY A 112 -0.62 0.43 -14.03
C GLY A 112 -2.00 -0.21 -13.88
N THR A 113 -2.83 -0.01 -14.89
CA THR A 113 -4.20 -0.52 -15.01
C THR A 113 -4.26 -2.05 -15.06
N GLU A 114 -5.46 -2.60 -14.89
CA GLU A 114 -5.67 -4.04 -15.07
C GLU A 114 -5.34 -4.49 -16.50
N GLU A 115 -5.62 -3.67 -17.50
CA GLU A 115 -5.28 -3.97 -18.90
C GLU A 115 -3.76 -4.05 -19.08
N GLU A 116 -3.01 -3.03 -18.62
CA GLU A 116 -1.54 -2.99 -18.71
C GLU A 116 -0.88 -4.17 -17.99
N LYS A 117 -1.39 -4.54 -16.80
CA LYS A 117 -0.90 -5.69 -16.02
C LYS A 117 -1.14 -7.04 -16.71
N ASN A 118 -2.10 -7.13 -17.63
CA ASN A 118 -2.41 -8.34 -18.39
C ASN A 118 -1.83 -8.30 -19.81
N THR A 119 -0.93 -7.37 -20.11
CA THR A 119 -0.19 -7.38 -21.39
C THR A 119 0.90 -8.46 -21.39
N PRO A 120 1.19 -9.08 -22.56
CA PRO A 120 2.21 -10.11 -22.68
C PRO A 120 3.62 -9.53 -22.46
N ILE A 121 4.52 -10.36 -21.91
CA ILE A 121 5.94 -10.08 -21.74
C ILE A 121 6.75 -11.03 -22.61
N ASN A 122 8.03 -10.71 -22.85
CA ASN A 122 8.92 -11.55 -23.66
C ASN A 122 9.50 -12.75 -22.88
N ILE A 123 8.64 -13.46 -22.15
CA ILE A 123 8.94 -14.70 -21.42
C ILE A 123 7.78 -15.63 -21.67
N LYS A 124 8.06 -16.86 -22.11
CA LYS A 124 7.02 -17.84 -22.35
C LYS A 124 6.89 -18.85 -21.21
N TRP A 125 5.70 -19.40 -21.05
CA TRP A 125 5.46 -20.48 -20.10
C TRP A 125 6.32 -21.72 -20.38
N GLU A 126 6.68 -21.98 -21.64
CA GLU A 126 7.55 -23.10 -22.02
C GLU A 126 9.02 -22.90 -21.58
N ASP A 127 9.42 -21.65 -21.31
CA ASP A 127 10.81 -21.30 -20.96
C ASP A 127 11.05 -21.28 -19.43
N VAL A 128 10.00 -21.41 -18.62
CA VAL A 128 10.10 -21.35 -17.15
C VAL A 128 10.01 -22.73 -16.50
N PRO A 129 10.71 -22.96 -15.36
CA PRO A 129 10.76 -24.29 -14.73
C PRO A 129 9.47 -24.62 -13.95
N THR A 130 8.46 -25.16 -14.62
CA THR A 130 7.13 -25.42 -14.01
C THR A 130 7.07 -26.62 -13.06
N GLY A 131 8.11 -27.46 -13.01
CA GLY A 131 8.12 -28.68 -12.20
C GLY A 131 7.07 -29.70 -12.61
N GLY A 132 6.62 -29.67 -13.88
CA GLY A 132 5.58 -30.56 -14.40
C GLY A 132 4.14 -30.08 -14.15
N ALA A 133 3.95 -28.91 -13.54
CA ALA A 133 2.64 -28.28 -13.47
C ALA A 133 2.22 -27.77 -14.86
N SER A 134 0.93 -27.94 -15.17
CA SER A 134 0.34 -27.44 -16.40
C SER A 134 -0.01 -25.96 -16.24
N TYR A 135 0.52 -25.13 -17.13
CA TYR A 135 0.17 -23.72 -17.26
C TYR A 135 -0.34 -23.43 -18.68
N SER A 136 -0.69 -22.17 -18.95
CA SER A 136 -1.02 -21.70 -20.30
C SER A 136 0.16 -21.90 -21.26
N GLU A 137 -0.11 -21.92 -22.57
CA GLU A 137 0.94 -21.94 -23.60
C GLU A 137 1.26 -20.50 -24.07
N GLY A 138 2.50 -20.28 -24.53
CA GLY A 138 2.95 -19.03 -25.12
C GLY A 138 3.43 -17.99 -24.12
N PHE A 139 3.43 -16.72 -24.55
CA PHE A 139 3.94 -15.60 -23.77
C PHE A 139 3.11 -15.38 -22.51
N MET A 140 3.79 -15.31 -21.37
CA MET A 140 3.19 -14.93 -20.10
C MET A 140 2.73 -13.48 -20.16
N THR A 141 1.71 -13.14 -19.40
CA THR A 141 1.42 -11.75 -19.03
C THR A 141 2.29 -11.30 -17.86
N ALA A 142 2.42 -9.99 -17.68
CA ALA A 142 3.12 -9.43 -16.51
C ALA A 142 2.53 -9.93 -15.18
N ARG A 143 1.19 -10.04 -15.09
CA ARG A 143 0.48 -10.59 -13.93
C ARG A 143 0.84 -12.05 -13.67
N GLU A 144 0.79 -12.89 -14.70
CA GLU A 144 1.15 -14.30 -14.58
C GLU A 144 2.60 -14.46 -14.12
N PHE A 145 3.53 -13.67 -14.67
CA PHE A 145 4.91 -13.70 -14.27
C PHE A 145 5.10 -13.34 -12.79
N LEU A 146 4.48 -12.25 -12.32
CA LEU A 146 4.56 -11.85 -10.91
C LEU A 146 3.95 -12.91 -9.99
N GLN A 147 2.82 -13.51 -10.36
CA GLN A 147 2.17 -14.56 -9.58
C GLN A 147 3.06 -15.81 -9.49
N TYR A 148 3.56 -16.29 -10.63
CA TYR A 148 4.41 -17.47 -10.72
C TYR A 148 5.74 -17.26 -9.99
N PHE A 149 6.50 -16.22 -10.34
CA PHE A 149 7.80 -15.98 -9.73
C PHE A 149 7.66 -15.66 -8.24
N GLY A 150 6.68 -14.83 -7.88
CA GLY A 150 6.42 -14.44 -6.51
C GLY A 150 5.98 -15.58 -5.60
N THR A 151 5.07 -16.42 -6.07
CA THR A 151 4.40 -17.46 -5.26
C THR A 151 5.00 -18.84 -5.54
N ASP A 152 4.99 -19.26 -6.80
CA ASP A 152 5.36 -20.65 -7.15
C ASP A 152 6.87 -20.89 -7.13
N VAL A 153 7.69 -19.84 -7.18
CA VAL A 153 9.14 -19.93 -7.05
C VAL A 153 9.61 -19.40 -5.70
N CYS A 154 9.49 -18.09 -5.44
CA CYS A 154 10.09 -17.48 -4.26
C CYS A 154 9.52 -18.02 -2.94
N ARG A 155 8.18 -18.13 -2.81
CA ARG A 155 7.56 -18.69 -1.60
C ARG A 155 7.81 -20.20 -1.43
N LYS A 156 8.12 -20.95 -2.49
CA LYS A 156 8.56 -22.35 -2.36
C LYS A 156 9.98 -22.46 -1.81
N ILE A 157 10.85 -21.48 -2.10
CA ILE A 157 12.22 -21.43 -1.58
C ILE A 157 12.23 -20.92 -0.14
N LYS A 158 11.49 -19.85 0.14
CA LYS A 158 11.33 -19.23 1.46
C LYS A 158 9.92 -18.65 1.56
N ASP A 159 9.06 -19.32 2.34
CA ASP A 159 7.63 -19.04 2.46
C ASP A 159 7.29 -17.60 2.87
N ASP A 160 8.10 -17.03 3.77
CA ASP A 160 7.95 -15.69 4.33
C ASP A 160 8.84 -14.65 3.64
N VAL A 161 9.43 -14.94 2.46
CA VAL A 161 10.43 -14.08 1.80
C VAL A 161 10.00 -12.62 1.65
N TRP A 162 8.76 -12.37 1.23
CA TRP A 162 8.24 -11.02 1.01
C TRP A 162 7.90 -10.31 2.32
N VAL A 163 7.39 -11.07 3.29
CA VAL A 163 6.97 -10.56 4.59
C VAL A 163 8.19 -10.20 5.43
N SER A 164 9.15 -11.12 5.54
CA SER A 164 10.42 -10.87 6.24
C SER A 164 11.19 -9.70 5.64
N LEU A 165 11.21 -9.57 4.31
CA LEU A 165 11.82 -8.42 3.64
C LEU A 165 11.10 -7.11 3.99
N CYS A 166 9.77 -7.06 3.91
CA CYS A 166 8.97 -5.88 4.22
C CYS A 166 9.20 -5.42 5.67
N ILE A 167 9.11 -6.33 6.65
CA ILE A 167 9.35 -6.02 8.06
C ILE A 167 10.78 -5.51 8.28
N ASN A 168 11.79 -6.09 7.61
CA ASN A 168 13.16 -5.60 7.70
C ASN A 168 13.32 -4.21 7.10
N GLN A 169 12.68 -3.91 5.97
CA GLN A 169 12.69 -2.57 5.37
C GLN A 169 12.04 -1.53 6.29
N ILE A 170 10.93 -1.89 6.94
CA ILE A 170 10.26 -1.01 7.92
C ILE A 170 11.21 -0.69 9.08
N LYS A 171 11.82 -1.71 9.69
CA LYS A 171 12.78 -1.55 10.79
C LYS A 171 13.97 -0.65 10.41
N LEU A 172 14.48 -0.78 9.20
CA LEU A 172 15.61 0.01 8.70
C LEU A 172 15.21 1.43 8.26
N SER A 173 13.93 1.66 7.95
CA SER A 173 13.47 2.95 7.43
C SER A 173 13.53 4.09 8.44
N GLY A 174 13.43 3.78 9.75
CA GLY A 174 13.35 4.76 10.82
C GLY A 174 12.08 5.63 10.83
N THR A 175 11.07 5.33 10.00
CA THR A 175 9.79 6.06 10.00
C THR A 175 9.05 5.86 11.33
N GLN A 176 8.39 6.89 11.85
CA GLN A 176 7.57 6.76 13.06
C GLN A 176 6.34 5.89 12.82
N LEU A 177 5.65 6.03 11.69
CA LEU A 177 4.46 5.26 11.33
C LEU A 177 4.61 4.59 9.96
N ALA A 178 4.87 3.29 9.96
CA ALA A 178 4.86 2.47 8.77
C ALA A 178 3.44 1.96 8.49
N ILE A 179 2.96 2.11 7.26
CA ILE A 179 1.64 1.64 6.83
C ILE A 179 1.81 0.56 5.77
N ILE A 180 1.11 -0.56 5.93
CA ILE A 180 1.03 -1.64 4.94
C ILE A 180 -0.43 -1.74 4.48
N PRO A 181 -0.81 -1.10 3.35
CA PRO A 181 -2.19 -0.98 2.93
C PRO A 181 -2.77 -2.25 2.29
N ASP A 182 -1.94 -3.27 2.06
CA ASP A 182 -2.27 -4.48 1.30
C ASP A 182 -2.10 -5.78 2.12
N CYS A 183 -2.44 -5.77 3.41
CA CYS A 183 -2.45 -6.98 4.25
C CYS A 183 -3.63 -7.89 3.89
N ARG A 184 -3.35 -8.95 3.12
CA ARG A 184 -4.35 -9.85 2.53
C ARG A 184 -4.26 -11.29 3.01
N PHE A 185 -3.11 -11.70 3.53
CA PHE A 185 -2.89 -13.07 3.98
C PHE A 185 -2.66 -13.17 5.49
N LYS A 186 -2.98 -14.33 6.07
CA LYS A 186 -2.80 -14.61 7.50
C LYS A 186 -1.33 -14.49 7.92
N ASN A 187 -0.40 -14.97 7.12
CA ASN A 187 1.04 -14.86 7.42
C ASN A 187 1.51 -13.41 7.45
N GLU A 188 0.95 -12.53 6.61
CA GLU A 188 1.24 -11.09 6.63
C GLU A 188 0.72 -10.45 7.91
N ALA A 189 -0.54 -10.73 8.30
CA ALA A 189 -1.15 -10.19 9.50
C ALA A 189 -0.41 -10.63 10.78
N GLU A 190 -0.08 -11.92 10.88
CA GLU A 190 0.65 -12.45 12.04
C GLU A 190 2.07 -11.85 12.10
N ALA A 191 2.79 -11.74 10.98
CA ALA A 191 4.13 -11.15 10.99
C ALA A 191 4.15 -9.66 11.37
N ILE A 192 3.13 -8.88 10.96
CA ILE A 192 2.96 -7.50 11.42
C ILE A 192 2.82 -7.48 12.94
N LYS A 193 1.97 -8.35 13.51
CA LYS A 193 1.75 -8.43 14.96
C LYS A 193 2.98 -8.91 15.71
N GLU A 194 3.69 -9.91 15.20
CA GLU A 194 4.96 -10.40 15.77
C GLU A 194 6.05 -9.32 15.76
N ALA A 195 6.01 -8.40 14.81
CA ALA A 195 6.88 -7.22 14.77
C ALA A 195 6.45 -6.08 15.71
N GLY A 196 5.42 -6.29 16.55
CA GLY A 196 4.86 -5.28 17.45
C GLY A 196 3.85 -4.33 16.79
N GLY A 197 3.48 -4.60 15.54
CA GLY A 197 2.47 -3.86 14.80
C GLY A 197 1.04 -4.23 15.17
N LYS A 198 0.10 -3.50 14.58
CA LYS A 198 -1.35 -3.73 14.73
C LYS A 198 -2.03 -3.77 13.38
N VAL A 199 -3.11 -4.54 13.28
CA VAL A 199 -3.87 -4.74 12.04
C VAL A 199 -5.31 -4.30 12.21
N ILE A 200 -5.77 -3.40 11.33
CA ILE A 200 -7.16 -2.96 11.22
C ILE A 200 -7.83 -3.67 10.05
N ARG A 201 -9.00 -4.28 10.28
CA ARG A 201 -9.84 -4.88 9.23
C ARG A 201 -11.03 -3.99 8.87
N PHE A 202 -11.19 -3.72 7.57
CA PHE A 202 -12.39 -3.10 7.01
C PHE A 202 -13.39 -4.17 6.56
N THR A 203 -14.68 -3.95 6.84
CA THR A 203 -15.76 -4.91 6.51
C THR A 203 -16.41 -4.66 5.14
N ARG A 204 -16.25 -3.46 4.54
CA ARG A 204 -16.85 -3.14 3.24
C ARG A 204 -16.41 -4.13 2.18
N ARG A 205 -17.39 -4.76 1.52
CA ARG A 205 -17.21 -5.64 0.37
C ARG A 205 -18.07 -5.13 -0.80
N PRO A 206 -17.51 -4.34 -1.71
CA PRO A 206 -18.27 -3.84 -2.87
C PRO A 206 -18.47 -4.93 -3.93
N HIS A 207 -17.65 -5.97 -3.92
CA HIS A 207 -17.68 -7.07 -4.88
C HIS A 207 -17.51 -8.41 -4.15
N GLU A 208 -18.17 -9.45 -4.66
CA GLU A 208 -17.87 -10.84 -4.29
C GLU A 208 -16.71 -11.34 -5.14
N ASP A 209 -15.60 -11.67 -4.49
CA ASP A 209 -14.42 -12.23 -5.12
C ASP A 209 -13.96 -13.44 -4.30
N SER A 210 -13.90 -14.61 -4.94
CA SER A 210 -13.52 -15.88 -4.31
C SER A 210 -12.01 -16.12 -4.32
N HIS A 211 -11.21 -15.22 -4.87
CA HIS A 211 -9.75 -15.37 -4.92
C HIS A 211 -9.17 -15.47 -3.49
N ALA A 212 -8.13 -16.29 -3.30
CA ALA A 212 -7.57 -16.57 -1.98
C ALA A 212 -7.11 -15.29 -1.27
N SER A 213 -6.57 -14.31 -1.99
CA SER A 213 -6.17 -13.01 -1.43
C SER A 213 -7.32 -12.17 -0.85
N GLU A 214 -8.58 -12.52 -1.17
CA GLU A 214 -9.77 -11.80 -0.70
C GLU A 214 -10.48 -12.56 0.44
N THR A 215 -10.23 -13.87 0.59
CA THR A 215 -10.93 -14.76 1.53
C THR A 215 -10.04 -15.34 2.64
N ASP A 216 -8.71 -15.33 2.50
CA ASP A 216 -7.78 -15.97 3.45
C ASP A 216 -7.92 -15.43 4.89
N LEU A 217 -8.32 -14.16 5.01
CA LEU A 217 -8.51 -13.48 6.29
C LEU A 217 -9.98 -13.48 6.78
N ASP A 218 -10.91 -14.19 6.12
CA ASP A 218 -12.33 -14.17 6.49
C ASP A 218 -12.61 -14.86 7.83
N ASN A 219 -11.82 -15.88 8.15
CA ASN A 219 -11.88 -16.60 9.43
C ASN A 219 -10.77 -16.16 10.40
N TYR A 220 -10.11 -15.03 10.14
CA TYR A 220 -9.10 -14.48 11.02
C TYR A 220 -9.77 -13.55 12.06
N ASP A 221 -9.58 -13.83 13.34
CA ASP A 221 -10.24 -13.14 14.45
C ASP A 221 -9.29 -12.27 15.29
N LYS A 222 -7.98 -12.34 15.04
CA LYS A 222 -6.96 -11.62 15.82
C LYS A 222 -6.66 -10.20 15.32
N PHE A 223 -7.62 -9.52 14.70
CA PHE A 223 -7.45 -8.12 14.35
C PHE A 223 -7.42 -7.24 15.60
N ASP A 224 -6.63 -6.17 15.58
CA ASP A 224 -6.55 -5.23 16.70
C ASP A 224 -7.71 -4.23 16.70
N ALA A 225 -8.32 -4.01 15.53
CA ALA A 225 -9.60 -3.33 15.38
C ALA A 225 -10.33 -3.81 14.12
N VAL A 226 -11.66 -3.76 14.16
CA VAL A 226 -12.53 -4.01 13.02
C VAL A 226 -13.39 -2.76 12.80
N ILE A 227 -13.32 -2.19 11.60
CA ILE A 227 -14.08 -1.00 11.23
C ILE A 227 -15.21 -1.41 10.30
N ASP A 228 -16.44 -1.32 10.80
CA ASP A 228 -17.61 -1.49 9.97
C ASP A 228 -17.87 -0.24 9.12
N ASN A 229 -17.48 -0.32 7.86
CA ASN A 229 -17.57 0.77 6.88
C ASN A 229 -18.45 0.44 5.68
N ALA A 230 -19.33 -0.57 5.78
CA ALA A 230 -20.22 -0.95 4.69
C ALA A 230 -21.12 0.22 4.22
N ASN A 231 -21.65 1.00 5.17
CA ASN A 231 -22.58 2.11 4.91
C ASN A 231 -22.00 3.50 5.27
N ARG A 232 -20.67 3.62 5.33
CA ARG A 232 -19.98 4.87 5.71
C ARG A 232 -19.41 5.58 4.50
N ASN A 233 -19.31 6.91 4.54
CA ASN A 233 -18.50 7.63 3.55
C ASN A 233 -17.00 7.59 3.91
N ILE A 234 -16.16 8.22 3.08
CA ILE A 234 -14.70 8.28 3.27
C ILE A 234 -14.35 8.96 4.60
N ASP A 235 -14.97 10.11 4.89
CA ASP A 235 -14.68 10.89 6.10
C ASP A 235 -15.06 10.13 7.37
N GLU A 236 -16.25 9.54 7.42
CA GLU A 236 -16.72 8.74 8.55
C GLU A 236 -15.82 7.54 8.82
N THR A 237 -15.38 6.86 7.75
CA THR A 237 -14.46 5.72 7.84
C THR A 237 -13.12 6.19 8.42
N ASN A 238 -12.55 7.26 7.87
CA ASN A 238 -11.26 7.78 8.29
C ASN A 238 -11.32 8.33 9.72
N MET A 239 -12.38 9.06 10.10
CA MET A 239 -12.58 9.50 11.48
C MET A 239 -12.55 8.32 12.45
N LYS A 240 -13.19 7.19 12.10
CA LYS A 240 -13.16 6.01 12.96
C LYS A 240 -11.75 5.40 13.07
N VAL A 241 -10.99 5.38 11.97
CA VAL A 241 -9.57 4.97 11.99
C VAL A 241 -8.78 5.89 12.93
N MET A 242 -8.96 7.21 12.82
CA MET A 242 -8.25 8.19 13.67
C MET A 242 -8.58 8.04 15.15
N GLU A 243 -9.84 7.72 15.49
CA GLU A 243 -10.22 7.38 16.86
C GLU A 243 -9.44 6.17 17.38
N VAL A 244 -9.42 5.07 16.62
CA VAL A 244 -8.69 3.84 16.98
C VAL A 244 -7.20 4.12 17.18
N LEU A 245 -6.58 4.85 16.25
CA LEU A 245 -5.15 5.18 16.34
C LEU A 245 -4.84 6.09 17.55
N ARG A 246 -5.75 6.99 17.93
CA ARG A 246 -5.63 7.81 19.16
C ARG A 246 -5.82 6.98 20.43
N GLU A 247 -6.77 6.05 20.43
CA GLU A 247 -6.99 5.11 21.56
C GLU A 247 -5.75 4.23 21.81
N TRP A 248 -4.99 3.91 20.75
CA TRP A 248 -3.70 3.23 20.87
C TRP A 248 -2.54 4.14 21.29
N GLY A 249 -2.76 5.45 21.39
CA GLY A 249 -1.72 6.43 21.69
C GLY A 249 -0.74 6.65 20.53
N TRP A 250 -1.05 6.21 19.32
CA TRP A 250 -0.17 6.34 18.15
C TRP A 250 -0.29 7.70 17.46
N LEU A 251 -1.38 8.43 17.74
CA LEU A 251 -1.62 9.76 17.22
C LEU A 251 -1.95 10.73 18.34
N GLU A 252 -1.30 11.88 18.31
CA GLU A 252 -1.59 13.00 19.18
C GLU A 252 -2.60 13.95 18.53
N LYS A 253 -3.39 14.65 19.36
CA LYS A 253 -4.17 15.81 18.88
C LYS A 253 -3.24 17.02 18.92
N LYS A 254 -3.14 17.73 17.80
CA LYS A 254 -2.53 19.07 17.81
C LYS A 254 -3.44 19.97 18.66
N ALA A 255 -2.86 20.58 19.69
CA ALA A 255 -3.57 21.49 20.59
C ALA A 255 -4.08 22.72 19.84
#